data_AF-X0GY05-F1
#
_entry.id   AF-X0GY05-F1
#
_cell.length_a   1.000
_cell.length_b   1.000
_cell.length_c   1.000
_cell.angle_alpha   90.00
_cell.angle_beta   90.00
_cell.angle_gamma   90.00
#
_symmetry.space_group_name_H-M   'P 1'
#
loop_
_entity.id
_entity.type
_entity.pdbx_description
1 polymer ?
#
loop_
_entity_poly.entity_id
_entity_poly.type
_entity_poly.pdbx_seq_one_letter_code
_entity_poly.pdbx_strand_id
1 'polypeptide(L)'
;MAFEIYTGSWTDWSRGSVLGATITLSSRDASLLLAFIAAFVTVIAVRLWIIICFTVHQILSTNGKHDGLYYQRQVILRNTKSAPAAAWLFLQQAWYWRGIAISAVARTIPWALFCVCYFLGFAVLAVFSSQISDSASEFRLREPWKTHF
;
A
#
# COMPACT_ATOMS: atom_id res chain seq x y z
N MET A 1 11.17 -31.80 -28.08
CA MET A 1 10.48 -32.44 -26.95
C MET A 1 9.71 -31.34 -26.22
N ALA A 2 8.38 -31.41 -26.21
CA ALA A 2 7.56 -30.46 -25.45
C ALA A 2 7.46 -30.98 -24.01
N PHE A 3 7.95 -30.21 -23.05
CA PHE A 3 7.79 -30.52 -21.64
C PHE A 3 6.41 -30.03 -21.20
N GLU A 4 5.57 -30.92 -20.68
CA GLU A 4 4.34 -30.53 -20.00
C GLU A 4 4.69 -29.94 -18.63
N ILE A 5 4.47 -28.64 -18.47
CA ILE A 5 4.67 -27.95 -17.20
C ILE A 5 3.34 -27.97 -16.45
N TYR A 6 3.35 -28.53 -15.24
CA TYR A 6 2.17 -28.49 -14.37
C TYR A 6 1.81 -27.03 -14.01
N THR A 7 0.64 -26.59 -14.45
CA THR A 7 0.00 -25.34 -14.03
C THR A 7 -1.05 -25.64 -12.97
N GLY A 8 -0.97 -24.96 -11.83
CA GLY A 8 -1.85 -25.22 -10.69
C GLY A 8 -1.21 -24.91 -9.36
N SER A 9 -1.97 -25.07 -8.28
CA SER A 9 -1.48 -24.91 -6.91
C SER A 9 -0.72 -26.16 -6.47
N TRP A 10 0.36 -25.95 -5.72
CA TRP A 10 1.14 -26.97 -5.05
C TRP A 10 1.88 -26.36 -3.86
N THR A 11 2.38 -27.18 -2.94
CA THR A 11 3.07 -26.70 -1.73
C THR A 11 4.48 -27.27 -1.68
N ASP A 12 5.48 -26.40 -1.61
CA ASP A 12 6.85 -26.78 -1.24
C ASP A 12 6.93 -26.99 0.27
N TRP A 13 6.80 -28.25 0.70
CA TRP A 13 6.82 -28.61 2.12
C TRP A 13 8.15 -28.29 2.82
N SER A 14 9.25 -28.08 2.09
CA SER A 14 10.52 -27.64 2.68
C SER A 14 10.44 -26.23 3.28
N ARG A 15 9.52 -25.40 2.76
CA ARG A 15 9.22 -24.04 3.25
C ARG A 15 8.01 -24.00 4.20
N GLY A 16 7.47 -25.17 4.55
CA GLY A 16 6.28 -25.31 5.38
C GLY A 16 4.97 -25.03 4.63
N SER A 17 3.84 -25.21 5.31
CA SER A 17 2.50 -25.17 4.70
C SER A 17 2.07 -23.78 4.22
N VAL A 18 2.63 -22.71 4.79
CA VAL A 18 2.23 -21.33 4.49
C VAL A 18 3.16 -20.68 3.46
N LEU A 19 4.47 -20.62 3.75
CA LEU A 19 5.44 -19.99 2.86
C LEU A 19 5.79 -20.85 1.62
N GLY A 20 5.45 -22.14 1.65
CA GLY A 20 5.62 -23.06 0.53
C GLY A 20 4.47 -23.10 -0.47
N ALA A 21 3.32 -22.50 -0.13
CA ALA A 21 2.13 -22.51 -1.00
C ALA A 21 2.41 -21.70 -2.27
N THR A 22 2.44 -22.37 -3.42
CA THR A 22 2.85 -21.81 -4.70
C THR A 22 1.83 -22.12 -5.79
N ILE A 23 1.59 -21.17 -6.69
CA ILE A 23 0.76 -21.38 -7.89
C ILE A 23 1.61 -21.19 -9.14
N THR A 24 1.61 -22.19 -10.02
CA THR A 24 2.27 -22.11 -11.33
C THR A 24 1.26 -21.66 -12.38
N LEU A 25 1.56 -20.58 -13.09
CA LEU A 25 0.70 -19.98 -14.13
C LEU A 25 1.47 -19.80 -15.44
N SER A 26 0.75 -19.68 -16.55
CA SER A 26 1.34 -19.21 -17.81
C SER A 26 1.85 -17.77 -17.65
N SER A 27 2.84 -17.35 -18.45
CA SER A 27 3.36 -15.96 -18.37
C SER A 27 2.28 -14.90 -18.58
N ARG A 28 1.27 -15.20 -19.41
CA ARG A 28 0.13 -14.31 -19.66
C ARG A 28 -0.76 -14.21 -18.42
N ASP A 29 -1.16 -15.34 -17.84
CA ASP A 29 -2.07 -15.36 -16.69
C ASP A 29 -1.38 -14.81 -15.43
N ALA A 30 -0.09 -15.08 -15.25
CA ALA A 30 0.72 -14.47 -14.21
C ALA A 30 0.74 -12.95 -14.35
N SER A 31 0.98 -12.43 -15.56
CA SER A 31 0.96 -10.98 -15.81
C SER A 31 -0.40 -10.35 -15.50
N LEU A 32 -1.50 -11.01 -15.88
CA LEU A 32 -2.87 -10.56 -15.58
C LEU A 32 -3.15 -10.57 -14.07
N LEU A 33 -2.74 -11.62 -13.36
CA LEU A 33 -2.89 -11.71 -11.91
C LEU A 33 -2.11 -10.62 -11.19
N LEU A 34 -0.87 -10.35 -11.60
CA LEU A 34 -0.05 -9.29 -11.02
C LEU A 34 -0.66 -7.90 -11.27
N ALA A 35 -1.17 -7.65 -12.48
CA ALA A 35 -1.88 -6.40 -12.78
C ALA A 35 -3.14 -6.24 -11.91
N PHE A 36 -3.89 -7.33 -11.72
CA PHE A 36 -5.05 -7.33 -10.82
C PHE A 36 -4.65 -7.01 -9.38
N ILE A 37 -3.60 -7.64 -8.84
CA ILE A 37 -3.13 -7.38 -7.46
C ILE A 37 -2.68 -5.92 -7.33
N ALA A 38 -1.92 -5.38 -8.28
CA ALA A 38 -1.48 -3.99 -8.24
C ALA A 38 -2.69 -3.01 -8.24
N ALA A 39 -3.69 -3.26 -9.09
CA ALA A 39 -4.93 -2.48 -9.11
C ALA A 39 -5.71 -2.62 -7.79
N PHE A 40 -5.79 -3.83 -7.25
CA PHE A 40 -6.49 -4.11 -5.99
C PHE A 40 -5.82 -3.42 -4.79
N VAL A 41 -4.49 -3.46 -4.70
CA VAL A 41 -3.70 -2.72 -3.71
C VAL A 41 -3.97 -1.22 -3.80
N THR A 42 -4.09 -0.68 -5.02
CA THR A 42 -4.44 0.74 -5.23
C THR A 42 -5.83 1.08 -4.68
N VAL A 43 -6.83 0.21 -4.90
CA VAL A 43 -8.17 0.39 -4.34
C VAL A 43 -8.14 0.36 -2.81
N ILE A 44 -7.42 -0.62 -2.22
CA ILE A 44 -7.25 -0.71 -0.76
C ILE A 44 -6.60 0.56 -0.21
N ALA A 45 -5.55 1.07 -0.87
CA ALA A 45 -4.86 2.30 -0.46
C ALA A 45 -5.84 3.48 -0.37
N VAL A 46 -6.69 3.68 -1.38
CA VAL A 46 -7.68 4.76 -1.37
C VAL A 46 -8.69 4.60 -0.24
N ARG A 47 -9.19 3.38 -0.02
CA ARG A 47 -10.20 3.13 1.04
C ARG A 47 -9.60 3.26 2.43
N LEU A 48 -8.42 2.71 2.66
CA LEU A 48 -7.71 2.80 3.92
C LEU A 48 -7.37 4.26 4.24
N TRP A 49 -6.95 5.05 3.25
CA TRP A 49 -6.72 6.48 3.42
C TRP A 49 -7.94 7.22 3.97
N ILE A 50 -9.12 6.95 3.41
CA ILE A 50 -10.39 7.55 3.85
C ILE A 50 -10.69 7.17 5.31
N ILE A 51 -10.50 5.90 5.66
CA ILE A 51 -10.71 5.41 7.04
C ILE A 51 -9.75 6.12 8.00
N ILE A 52 -8.46 6.17 7.67
CA ILE A 52 -7.44 6.85 8.48
C ILE A 52 -7.81 8.32 8.67
N CYS A 53 -8.14 9.05 7.60
CA CYS A 53 -8.53 10.45 7.66
C CYS A 53 -9.74 10.65 8.58
N PHE A 54 -10.76 9.80 8.46
CA PHE A 54 -11.93 9.85 9.30
C PHE A 54 -11.59 9.57 10.76
N THR A 55 -10.86 8.50 11.06
CA THR A 55 -10.46 8.15 12.43
C THR A 55 -9.62 9.26 13.06
N VAL A 56 -8.62 9.78 12.35
CA VAL A 56 -7.79 10.90 12.81
C VAL A 56 -8.62 12.15 13.05
N HIS A 57 -9.54 12.47 12.13
CA HIS A 57 -10.48 13.59 12.30
C HIS A 57 -11.29 13.44 13.58
N GLN A 58 -11.85 12.26 13.85
CA GLN A 58 -12.65 12.00 15.05
C GLN A 58 -11.82 12.11 16.34
N ILE A 59 -10.62 11.51 16.38
CA ILE A 59 -9.72 11.54 17.55
C ILE A 59 -9.28 12.98 17.87
N LEU A 60 -8.98 13.77 16.83
CA LEU A 60 -8.51 15.14 16.99
C LEU A 60 -9.65 16.15 17.15
N SER A 61 -10.90 15.75 16.89
CA SER A 61 -12.07 16.60 17.05
C SER A 61 -12.32 16.80 18.54
N THR A 62 -12.22 18.04 19.00
CA THR A 62 -12.43 18.40 20.41
C THR A 62 -13.46 19.51 20.49
N ASN A 63 -14.33 19.45 21.49
CA ASN A 63 -15.30 20.50 21.74
C ASN A 63 -14.60 21.67 22.45
N GLY A 64 -14.34 22.74 21.71
CA GLY A 64 -13.68 23.93 22.25
C GLY A 64 -13.41 25.01 21.20
N LYS A 65 -13.06 26.21 21.67
CA LYS A 65 -12.56 27.28 20.78
C LYS A 65 -11.11 26.97 20.42
N HIS A 66 -10.87 26.67 19.15
CA HIS A 66 -9.53 26.43 18.61
C HIS A 66 -9.11 27.53 17.61
N ASP A 67 -7.83 27.53 17.24
CA ASP A 67 -7.27 28.47 16.26
C ASP A 67 -7.66 28.10 14.81
N GLY A 68 -7.47 29.05 13.88
CA GLY A 68 -7.77 28.82 12.46
C GLY A 68 -6.99 27.63 11.86
N LEU A 69 -5.77 27.39 12.33
CA LEU A 69 -4.91 26.29 11.88
C LEU A 69 -5.51 24.92 12.25
N TYR A 70 -6.12 24.80 13.43
CA TYR A 70 -6.85 23.61 13.82
C TYR A 70 -8.04 23.33 12.88
N TYR A 71 -8.87 24.34 12.61
CA TYR A 71 -10.05 24.16 11.75
C TYR A 71 -9.66 23.84 10.30
N GLN A 72 -8.62 24.49 9.77
CA GLN A 72 -8.12 24.19 8.43
C GLN A 72 -7.62 22.74 8.34
N ARG A 73 -6.90 22.25 9.35
CA ARG A 73 -6.51 20.83 9.43
C ARG A 73 -7.72 19.90 9.40
N GLN A 74 -8.75 20.19 10.18
CA GLN A 74 -9.97 19.37 10.20
C GLN A 74 -10.69 19.36 8.85
N VAL A 75 -10.72 20.50 8.15
CA VAL A 75 -11.27 20.61 6.79
C VAL A 75 -10.47 19.75 5.80
N ILE A 76 -9.13 19.80 5.86
CA ILE A 76 -8.26 19.00 5.00
C ILE A 76 -8.53 17.50 5.24
N LEU A 77 -8.51 17.05 6.49
CA LEU A 77 -8.75 15.64 6.84
C LEU A 77 -10.14 15.16 6.40
N ARG A 78 -11.17 15.99 6.52
CA ARG A 78 -12.55 15.61 6.16
C ARG A 78 -12.79 15.57 4.66
N ASN A 79 -12.19 16.48 3.89
CA ASN A 79 -12.53 16.67 2.48
C ASN A 79 -11.54 16.00 1.51
N THR A 80 -10.32 15.71 1.95
CA THR A 80 -9.26 15.28 1.04
C THR A 80 -9.15 13.77 0.96
N LYS A 81 -9.69 13.19 -0.11
CA LYS A 81 -9.71 11.74 -0.36
C LYS A 81 -8.42 11.19 -1.00
N SER A 82 -7.40 12.04 -1.17
CA SER A 82 -6.12 11.69 -1.81
C SER A 82 -4.96 12.09 -0.90
N ALA A 83 -4.10 11.14 -0.54
CA ALA A 83 -2.96 11.38 0.34
C ALA A 83 -1.96 12.41 -0.25
N PRO A 84 -1.54 12.35 -1.53
CA PRO A 84 -0.70 13.39 -2.12
C PRO A 84 -1.33 14.77 -2.11
N ALA A 85 -2.63 14.87 -2.37
CA ALA A 85 -3.34 16.14 -2.30
C ALA A 85 -3.37 16.70 -0.87
N ALA A 86 -3.59 15.84 0.13
CA ALA A 86 -3.55 16.23 1.53
C ALA A 86 -2.15 16.70 1.95
N ALA A 87 -1.09 16.02 1.50
CA ALA A 87 0.30 16.44 1.72
C ALA A 87 0.53 17.86 1.19
N TRP A 88 0.10 18.12 -0.05
CA TRP A 88 0.23 19.44 -0.66
C TRP A 88 -0.52 20.53 0.11
N LEU A 89 -1.77 20.25 0.52
CA LEU A 89 -2.54 21.20 1.34
C LEU A 89 -1.90 21.48 2.70
N PHE A 90 -1.31 20.46 3.34
CA PHE A 90 -0.57 20.65 4.60
C PHE A 90 0.73 21.45 4.40
N LEU A 91 1.45 21.25 3.30
CA LEU A 91 2.61 22.08 2.96
C LEU A 91 2.22 23.54 2.72
N GLN A 92 1.12 23.78 1.98
CA GLN A 92 0.58 25.13 1.78
C GLN A 92 0.15 25.77 3.10
N GLN A 93 -0.52 25.00 3.98
CA GLN A 93 -0.90 25.47 5.31
C GLN A 93 0.34 25.83 6.14
N ALA A 94 1.39 25.01 6.14
CA ALA A 94 2.63 25.31 6.85
C ALA A 94 3.29 26.60 6.32
N TRP A 95 3.28 26.80 5.01
CA TRP A 95 3.86 27.99 4.36
C TRP A 95 3.09 29.27 4.67
N TYR A 96 1.76 29.25 4.53
CA TYR A 96 0.93 30.43 4.73
C TYR A 96 0.91 30.88 6.20
N TRP A 97 0.95 29.93 7.14
CA TRP A 97 0.86 30.22 8.57
C TRP A 97 2.22 30.44 9.26
N ARG A 98 3.36 30.32 8.54
CA ARG A 98 4.73 30.35 9.11
C ARG A 98 5.10 31.59 9.92
N GLY A 99 4.40 32.71 9.71
CA GLY A 99 4.59 33.96 10.46
C GLY A 99 3.33 34.47 11.16
N ILE A 100 2.24 33.71 11.13
CA ILE A 100 0.93 34.12 11.68
C ILE A 100 0.64 33.35 12.97
N ALA A 101 0.81 32.04 12.96
CA ALA A 101 0.54 31.19 14.11
C ALA A 101 1.84 30.67 14.74
N ILE A 102 1.86 30.65 16.08
CA ILE A 102 2.97 30.08 16.84
C ILE A 102 3.11 28.61 16.47
N SER A 103 4.34 28.21 16.15
CA SER A 103 4.73 26.82 15.81
C SER A 103 3.92 26.18 14.67
N ALA A 104 3.36 26.98 13.75
CA ALA A 104 2.55 26.50 12.63
C ALA A 104 3.22 25.39 11.80
N VAL A 105 4.52 25.57 11.52
CA VAL A 105 5.33 24.61 10.76
C VAL A 105 5.46 23.29 11.53
N ALA A 106 5.87 23.35 12.81
CA ALA A 106 6.03 22.17 13.65
C ALA A 106 4.70 21.40 13.86
N ARG A 107 3.57 22.11 13.87
CA ARG A 107 2.22 21.53 14.01
C ARG A 107 1.68 20.90 12.72
N THR A 108 2.21 21.28 11.56
CA THR A 108 1.65 20.90 10.24
C THR A 108 2.54 19.96 9.45
N ILE A 109 3.87 20.13 9.51
CA ILE A 109 4.83 19.30 8.77
C ILE A 109 4.73 17.80 9.07
N PRO A 110 4.56 17.36 10.34
CA PRO A 110 4.37 15.92 10.63
C PRO A 110 3.19 15.30 9.85
N TRP A 111 2.11 16.06 9.63
CA TRP A 111 0.97 15.60 8.83
C TRP A 111 1.31 15.47 7.36
N ALA A 112 2.04 16.44 6.80
CA ALA A 112 2.51 16.36 5.42
C ALA A 112 3.44 15.15 5.21
N LEU A 113 4.38 14.93 6.13
CA LEU A 113 5.28 13.78 6.10
C LEU A 113 4.51 12.46 6.19
N PHE A 114 3.52 12.35 7.09
CA PHE A 114 2.67 11.18 7.17
C PHE A 114 1.97 10.87 5.84
N CYS A 115 1.41 11.87 5.17
CA CYS A 115 0.74 11.71 3.87
C CYS A 115 1.71 11.21 2.80
N VAL A 116 2.94 11.76 2.76
CA VAL A 116 3.99 11.35 1.81
C VAL A 116 4.44 9.92 2.08
N CYS A 117 4.74 9.58 3.34
CA CYS A 117 5.15 8.23 3.73
C CYS A 117 4.06 7.20 3.39
N TYR A 118 2.79 7.54 3.66
CA TYR A 118 1.66 6.69 3.30
C TYR A 118 1.61 6.42 1.79
N PHE A 119 1.69 7.48 0.98
CA PHE A 119 1.67 7.36 -0.48
C PHE A 119 2.85 6.52 -0.99
N LEU A 120 4.07 6.81 -0.54
CA LEU A 120 5.26 6.08 -0.95
C LEU A 120 5.19 4.61 -0.52
N GLY A 121 4.71 4.32 0.68
CA GLY A 121 4.54 2.94 1.16
C GLY A 121 3.60 2.13 0.26
N PHE A 122 2.46 2.70 -0.12
CA PHE A 122 1.52 2.01 -1.02
C PHE A 122 2.02 1.95 -2.47
N ALA A 123 2.75 2.96 -2.95
CA ALA A 123 3.38 2.91 -4.27
C ALA A 123 4.42 1.77 -4.34
N VAL A 124 5.25 1.63 -3.29
CA VAL A 124 6.19 0.52 -3.15
C VAL A 124 5.45 -0.82 -3.14
N LEU A 125 4.40 -0.99 -2.32
CA LEU A 125 3.63 -2.24 -2.29
C LEU A 125 3.03 -2.60 -3.66
N ALA A 126 2.52 -1.63 -4.41
CA ALA A 126 1.97 -1.85 -5.73
C ALA A 126 3.06 -2.29 -6.74
N VAL A 127 4.24 -1.67 -6.71
CA VAL A 127 5.37 -2.04 -7.57
C VAL A 127 5.94 -3.41 -7.19
N PHE A 128 6.15 -3.66 -5.90
CA PHE A 128 6.68 -4.94 -5.42
C PHE A 128 5.73 -6.11 -5.63
N SER A 129 4.44 -5.86 -5.94
CA SER A 129 3.53 -6.91 -6.36
C SER A 129 4.09 -7.72 -7.54
N SER A 130 4.86 -7.12 -8.45
CA SER A 130 5.45 -7.83 -9.59
C SER A 130 6.58 -8.79 -9.22
N GLN A 131 7.22 -8.60 -8.05
CA GLN A 131 8.32 -9.44 -7.56
C GLN A 131 7.85 -10.74 -6.88
N ILE A 132 6.54 -10.90 -6.69
CA ILE A 132 5.93 -12.13 -6.14
C ILE A 132 6.05 -13.31 -7.12
N SER A 133 6.33 -13.02 -8.40
CA SER A 133 6.53 -14.03 -9.43
C SER A 133 7.99 -14.42 -9.54
N ASP A 134 8.31 -15.67 -9.19
CA ASP A 134 9.61 -16.26 -9.46
C ASP A 134 9.57 -16.99 -10.82
N SER A 135 10.52 -16.70 -11.71
CA SER A 135 10.64 -17.44 -12.97
C SER A 135 11.12 -18.85 -12.64
N ALA A 136 10.50 -19.88 -13.23
CA ALA A 136 10.88 -21.27 -12.99
C ALA A 136 12.31 -21.57 -13.52
N SER A 137 13.34 -21.23 -12.74
CA SER A 137 14.72 -21.57 -13.06
C SER A 137 15.07 -22.93 -12.46
N GLU A 138 15.25 -23.90 -13.35
CA GLU A 138 16.03 -25.15 -13.24
C GLU A 138 15.61 -26.21 -12.20
N PHE A 139 15.11 -25.84 -11.01
CA PHE A 139 14.74 -26.79 -9.95
C PHE A 139 13.38 -27.49 -10.15
N ARG A 140 12.49 -26.95 -11.00
CA ARG A 140 11.17 -27.56 -11.29
C ARG A 140 11.22 -28.70 -12.31
N LEU A 141 12.39 -29.00 -12.88
CA LEU A 141 12.58 -30.13 -13.83
C LEU A 141 12.81 -31.47 -13.12
N ARG A 142 12.80 -31.54 -11.79
CA ARG A 142 12.97 -32.81 -11.07
C ARG A 142 11.64 -33.57 -10.98
N GLU A 143 11.44 -34.37 -12.02
CA GLU A 143 10.87 -35.72 -12.06
C GLU A 143 9.49 -35.93 -11.40
N PRO A 144 8.45 -36.19 -12.21
CA PRO A 144 7.21 -36.74 -11.68
C PRO A 144 7.48 -38.19 -11.23
N TRP A 145 6.80 -38.66 -10.17
CA TRP A 145 6.80 -40.04 -9.64
C TRP A 145 8.13 -40.65 -9.11
N LYS A 146 8.51 -40.34 -7.87
CA LYS A 146 9.05 -41.38 -6.96
C LYS A 146 8.43 -41.29 -5.58
N THR A 147 7.29 -41.96 -5.43
CA THR A 147 6.85 -42.52 -4.15
C THR A 147 7.80 -43.66 -3.75
N HIS A 148 8.58 -43.48 -2.70
CA HIS A 148 9.07 -44.60 -1.91
C HIS A 148 8.99 -44.21 -0.44
N PHE A 149 8.15 -44.99 0.27
CA PHE A 149 7.97 -45.21 1.70
C PHE A 149 8.70 -44.27 2.68
#